data_AF-A0A7C8LVJ0-F1
#
_entry.id   AF-A0A7C8LVJ0-F1
#
_cell.length_a   1.000
_cell.length_b   1.000
_cell.length_c   1.000
_cell.angle_alpha   90.00
_cell.angle_beta   90.00
_cell.angle_gamma   90.00
#
_symmetry.space_group_name_H-M   'P 1'
#
loop_
_entity.id
_entity.type
_entity.pdbx_description
1 polymer ?
#
loop_
_entity_poly.entity_id
_entity_poly.type
_entity_poly.pdbx_seq_one_letter_code
_entity_poly.pdbx_strand_id
1 'polypeptide(L)'
;MVDQVMTRLGVVHLAAVGAATAAVLYALCWIAAALGYTAASHLYLSLFTTTEPATSLAALLQGVCLSLGFGAVTGVLVALFANLFGFLAPR
;
A
#
# COMPACT_ATOMS: atom_id res chain seq x y z
N MET A 1 4.52 19.79 -26.22
CA MET A 1 4.96 20.83 -25.28
C MET A 1 4.15 20.63 -24.01
N VAL A 2 4.59 19.73 -23.13
CA VAL A 2 3.92 19.48 -21.85
C VAL A 2 4.58 20.42 -20.86
N ASP A 3 3.83 21.44 -20.46
CA ASP A 3 4.28 22.50 -19.57
C ASP A 3 4.85 21.94 -18.26
N GLN A 4 6.14 22.19 -18.05
CA GLN A 4 6.85 22.03 -16.79
C GLN A 4 6.46 23.19 -15.86
N VAL A 5 5.28 23.11 -15.23
CA VAL A 5 4.85 24.10 -14.24
C VAL A 5 4.91 23.47 -12.85
N MET A 6 6.06 23.70 -12.20
CA MET A 6 6.36 23.37 -10.80
C MET A 6 6.13 21.91 -10.38
N THR A 7 7.25 21.17 -10.34
CA THR A 7 7.42 19.74 -9.99
C THR A 7 6.94 19.36 -8.58
N ARG A 8 5.68 19.61 -8.23
CA ARG A 8 5.06 18.99 -7.05
C ARG A 8 4.80 17.53 -7.40
N LEU A 9 5.27 16.65 -6.53
CA LEU A 9 5.08 15.21 -6.68
C LEU A 9 3.58 14.94 -6.71
N GLY A 10 3.11 14.31 -7.79
CA GLY A 10 1.68 14.07 -8.03
C GLY A 10 1.08 13.22 -6.92
N VAL A 11 0.32 13.85 -6.02
CA VAL A 11 -0.27 13.18 -4.85
C VAL A 11 -1.14 11.99 -5.26
N VAL A 12 -1.90 12.14 -6.35
CA VAL A 12 -2.73 11.06 -6.91
C VAL A 12 -1.88 9.91 -7.45
N HIS A 13 -0.73 10.21 -8.05
CA HIS A 13 0.18 9.19 -8.57
C HIS A 13 0.78 8.38 -7.41
N LEU A 14 1.27 9.05 -6.37
CA LEU A 14 1.83 8.37 -5.20
C LEU A 14 0.77 7.63 -4.37
N ALA A 15 -0.44 8.17 -4.26
CA ALA A 15 -1.57 7.46 -3.67
C ALA A 15 -1.88 6.17 -4.44
N ALA A 16 -1.92 6.22 -5.78
CA ALA A 16 -2.16 5.04 -6.62
C ALA A 16 -1.03 4.01 -6.51
N VAL A 17 0.23 4.45 -6.50
CA VAL A 17 1.40 3.57 -6.32
C VAL A 17 1.40 2.93 -4.93
N GLY A 18 1.11 3.70 -3.87
CA GLY A 18 0.96 3.18 -2.51
C GLY A 18 -0.17 2.17 -2.39
N ALA A 19 -1.33 2.46 -2.98
CA ALA A 19 -2.48 1.55 -3.02
C ALA A 19 -2.15 0.24 -3.76
N ALA A 20 -1.50 0.33 -4.92
CA ALA A 20 -1.12 -0.83 -5.72
C ALA A 20 -0.06 -1.69 -5.02
N THR A 21 0.98 -1.07 -4.45
CA THR A 21 2.05 -1.80 -3.74
C THR A 21 1.53 -2.52 -2.50
N ALA A 22 0.69 -1.86 -1.68
CA ALA A 22 0.08 -2.47 -0.51
C ALA A 22 -0.84 -3.64 -0.90
N ALA A 23 -1.66 -3.47 -1.94
CA ALA A 23 -2.55 -4.52 -2.44
C ALA A 23 -1.76 -5.75 -2.95
N VAL A 24 -0.68 -5.53 -3.69
CA VAL A 24 0.20 -6.61 -4.17
C VAL A 24 0.89 -7.30 -2.99
N LEU A 25 1.40 -6.56 -2.01
CA LEU A 25 1.99 -7.14 -0.81
C LEU A 25 0.99 -7.98 -0.02
N TYR A 26 -0.24 -7.52 0.12
CA TYR A 26 -1.31 -8.28 0.77
C TYR A 26 -1.61 -9.59 0.01
N ALA A 27 -1.72 -9.54 -1.31
CA ALA A 27 -1.93 -10.73 -2.14
C ALA A 27 -0.77 -11.73 -2.02
N LEU A 28 0.48 -11.25 -2.06
CA LEU A 28 1.67 -12.09 -1.86
C LEU A 28 1.72 -12.71 -0.46
N CYS A 29 1.40 -11.94 0.58
CA CYS A 29 1.34 -12.44 1.97
C CYS A 29 0.24 -13.51 2.12
N TRP A 30 -0.90 -13.33 1.46
CA TRP A 30 -1.98 -14.30 1.45
C TRP A 30 -1.55 -15.63 0.81
N ILE A 31 -0.88 -15.56 -0.35
CA ILE A 31 -0.34 -16.74 -1.05
C ILE A 31 0.73 -17.44 -0.19
N ALA A 32 1.62 -16.67 0.44
CA ALA A 32 2.65 -17.20 1.33
C ALA A 32 2.06 -17.91 2.56
N ALA A 33 1.02 -17.34 3.18
CA ALA A 33 0.30 -17.97 4.28
C ALA A 33 -0.40 -19.26 3.84
N ALA A 34 -1.02 -19.27 2.65
CA ALA A 34 -1.62 -20.48 2.08
C ALA A 34 -0.59 -21.59 1.80
N LEU A 35 0.67 -21.23 1.52
CA LEU A 35 1.80 -22.15 1.32
C LEU A 35 2.49 -22.56 2.63
N GLY A 36 2.02 -22.09 3.79
CA GLY A 36 2.60 -22.44 5.10
C GLY A 36 3.82 -21.62 5.52
N TYR A 37 4.14 -20.54 4.81
CA TYR A 37 5.18 -19.58 5.22
C TYR A 37 4.59 -18.56 6.19
N THR A 38 4.64 -18.86 7.50
CA THR A 38 3.79 -18.18 8.50
C THR A 38 4.44 -17.01 9.24
N ALA A 39 5.77 -16.96 9.39
CA ALA A 39 6.41 -16.05 10.35
C ALA A 39 6.22 -14.54 10.06
N ALA A 40 6.39 -14.10 8.81
CA ALA A 40 6.23 -12.68 8.44
C ALA A 40 4.84 -12.39 7.84
N SER A 41 4.30 -13.36 7.09
CA SER A 41 3.04 -13.23 6.36
C SER A 41 1.84 -13.06 7.30
N HIS A 42 1.80 -13.78 8.43
CA HIS A 42 0.69 -13.67 9.39
C HIS A 42 0.64 -12.33 10.09
N LEU A 43 1.78 -11.69 10.38
CA LEU A 43 1.79 -10.37 11.02
C LEU A 43 1.18 -9.31 10.11
N TYR A 44 1.55 -9.29 8.82
CA TYR A 44 0.99 -8.35 7.87
C TYR A 44 -0.50 -8.62 7.60
N LEU A 45 -0.90 -9.89 7.48
CA LEU A 45 -2.30 -10.28 7.37
C LEU A 45 -3.11 -9.89 8.62
N SER A 46 -2.55 -10.06 9.83
CA SER A 46 -3.22 -9.74 11.09
C SER A 46 -3.56 -8.26 11.28
N LEU A 47 -2.88 -7.37 10.56
CA LEU A 47 -3.22 -5.93 10.55
C LEU A 47 -4.58 -5.66 9.85
N PHE A 48 -5.01 -6.56 8.98
CA PHE A 48 -6.19 -6.37 8.12
C PHE A 48 -7.26 -7.46 8.26
N THR A 49 -6.92 -8.61 8.82
CA THR A 49 -7.82 -9.74 9.06
C THR A 49 -7.68 -10.26 10.49
N THR A 50 -8.79 -10.27 11.24
CA THR A 50 -8.85 -10.74 12.64
C THR A 50 -9.10 -12.24 12.79
N THR A 51 -9.53 -12.91 11.72
CA THR A 51 -9.84 -14.34 11.69
C THR A 51 -8.82 -15.12 10.88
N GLU A 52 -8.59 -16.38 11.27
CA GLU A 52 -7.58 -17.26 10.70
C GLU A 52 -7.63 -17.27 9.15
N PRO A 53 -6.51 -17.03 8.43
CA PRO A 53 -6.53 -16.71 6.99
C PRO A 53 -6.97 -17.84 6.04
N ALA A 54 -7.47 -18.96 6.54
CA ALA A 54 -7.34 -20.22 5.82
C ALA A 54 -8.44 -20.52 4.79
N THR A 55 -9.65 -19.94 4.85
CA THR A 55 -10.76 -20.50 4.04
C THR A 55 -11.83 -19.51 3.54
N SER A 56 -11.79 -18.23 3.92
CA SER A 56 -12.88 -17.29 3.59
C SER A 56 -12.49 -16.24 2.55
N LEU A 57 -13.08 -16.34 1.35
CA LEU A 57 -12.93 -15.38 0.25
C LEU A 57 -13.39 -13.96 0.63
N ALA A 58 -14.35 -13.84 1.56
CA ALA A 58 -14.80 -12.57 2.12
C ALA A 58 -13.70 -11.85 2.93
N ALA A 59 -12.91 -12.59 3.72
CA ALA A 59 -11.80 -12.02 4.49
C ALA A 59 -10.68 -11.51 3.56
N LEU A 60 -10.47 -12.20 2.44
CA LEU A 60 -9.52 -11.80 1.41
C LEU A 60 -9.93 -10.47 0.77
N LEU A 61 -11.19 -10.35 0.33
CA LEU A 61 -11.71 -9.10 -0.26
C LEU A 61 -11.68 -7.93 0.74
N GLN A 62 -12.06 -8.18 1.99
CA GLN A 62 -12.04 -7.15 3.02
C GLN A 62 -10.62 -6.66 3.29
N GLY A 63 -9.65 -7.57 3.42
CA GLY A 63 -8.25 -7.20 3.62
C GLY A 63 -7.63 -6.51 2.40
N VAL A 64 -8.00 -6.89 1.17
CA VAL A 64 -7.57 -6.17 -0.06
C VAL A 64 -8.11 -4.74 -0.07
N CYS A 65 -9.40 -4.55 0.23
CA CYS A 65 -10.00 -3.20 0.32
C CYS A 65 -9.35 -2.34 1.40
N LEU A 66 -9.09 -2.91 2.58
CA LEU A 66 -8.40 -2.22 3.66
C LEU A 66 -6.94 -1.89 3.29
N SER A 67 -6.24 -2.82 2.64
CA SER A 67 -4.86 -2.61 2.19
C SER A 67 -4.77 -1.57 1.08
N LEU A 68 -5.77 -1.49 0.19
CA LEU A 68 -5.90 -0.42 -0.81
C LEU A 68 -6.07 0.94 -0.14
N GLY A 69 -6.95 1.03 0.87
CA GLY A 69 -7.15 2.25 1.66
C GLY A 69 -5.89 2.68 2.40
N PHE A 70 -5.22 1.74 3.08
CA PHE A 70 -3.97 2.00 3.80
C PHE A 70 -2.84 2.41 2.86
N GLY A 71 -2.70 1.73 1.71
CA GLY A 71 -1.75 2.06 0.66
C GLY A 71 -2.01 3.44 0.04
N ALA A 72 -3.26 3.81 -0.17
CA ALA A 72 -3.62 5.13 -0.66
C ALA A 72 -3.25 6.23 0.35
N VAL A 73 -3.59 6.04 1.63
CA VAL A 73 -3.28 7.01 2.70
C VAL A 73 -1.77 7.17 2.87
N THR A 74 -1.02 6.07 2.89
CA THR A 74 0.45 6.12 2.97
C THR A 74 1.06 6.81 1.76
N GLY A 75 0.58 6.52 0.56
CA GLY A 75 1.01 7.21 -0.67
C GLY A 75 0.73 8.72 -0.66
N VAL A 76 -0.44 9.14 -0.16
CA VAL A 76 -0.75 10.56 0.06
C VAL A 76 0.21 11.19 1.08
N LEU A 77 0.48 10.50 2.19
CA LEU A 77 1.42 10.98 3.22
C LEU A 77 2.82 11.18 2.63
N VAL A 78 3.32 10.20 1.88
CA VAL A 78 4.62 10.29 1.21
C VAL A 78 4.66 11.47 0.25
N ALA A 79 3.60 11.69 -0.52
CA ALA A 79 3.52 12.84 -1.42
C ALA A 79 3.51 14.17 -0.68
N LEU A 80 2.78 14.25 0.44
CA LEU A 80 2.75 15.44 1.29
C LEU A 80 4.13 15.72 1.87
N PHE A 81 4.81 14.73 2.44
CA PHE A 81 6.16 14.88 2.99
C PHE A 81 7.19 15.18 1.90
N ALA A 82 7.12 14.55 0.73
CA ALA A 82 8.01 14.84 -0.38
C ALA A 82 7.84 16.27 -0.91
N ASN A 83 6.59 16.77 -0.93
CA ASN A 83 6.31 18.16 -1.27
C ASN A 83 6.73 19.14 -0.14
N LEU A 84 6.65 18.71 1.13
CA LEU A 84 7.05 19.51 2.30
C LEU A 84 8.57 19.66 2.39
N PHE A 85 9.31 18.57 2.16
CA PHE A 85 10.77 18.51 2.17
C PHE A 85 11.37 18.70 0.77
N GLY A 86 10.58 19.09 -0.23
CA GLY A 86 11.06 19.32 -1.59
C GLY A 86 12.18 20.37 -1.66
N PHE A 87 12.31 21.23 -0.65
CA PHE A 87 13.42 22.17 -0.51
C PHE A 87 14.79 21.53 -0.20
N LEU A 88 14.83 20.25 0.24
CA LEU A 88 16.07 19.47 0.45
C LEU A 88 16.54 18.76 -0.83
N ALA A 89 15.73 18.71 -1.89
CA ALA A 89 16.11 18.03 -3.12
C ALA A 89 17.33 18.76 -3.75
N PRO A 90 18.45 18.06 -4.01
CA PRO A 90 19.57 18.63 -4.75
C PRO A 90 19.07 19.07 -6.13
N ARG A 91 19.35 20.32 -6.50
CA ARG A 91 18.97 20.92 -7.78
C ARG A 91 19.99 20.56 -8.85
#